data_AF-A0A2W4K211-F1
#
_entry.id   AF-A0A2W4K211-F1
#
_cell.length_a   1.000
_cell.length_b   1.000
_cell.length_c   1.000
_cell.angle_alpha   90.00
_cell.angle_beta   90.00
_cell.angle_gamma   90.00
#
_symmetry.space_group_name_H-M   'P 1'
#
loop_
_entity.id
_entity.type
_entity.pdbx_description
1 polymer ?
#
loop_
_entity_poly.entity_id
_entity_poly.type
_entity_poly.pdbx_seq_one_letter_code
_entity_poly.pdbx_strand_id
1 'polypeptide(L)'
;MPPAGPGGALPQVERLPGLWPRVPTQAQLERRALAADVERERAALGDHAALLTPESDLPLAREIGAMLAERAARGTAPVTLPAHLSTSALVALRRDREAFADHIRRPMPVEPTVAAQRGSSLHVWIEQQYGHTMLIDDDELAQGILGPEEEGRAAAAANELAELKARFAASEWARRTPIAIEVDVELPVGGVTIRSRIDAVFPAGQGLDRVTVVDWKSGSPPRDEHERAAREVQLAVYRLAWAQWQGIELEEVDAAFHYVATDTTVWPERLLSREEIVALLRADS
;
A
#
# COMPACT_ATOMS: atom_id res chain seq x y z
N MET A 1 22.55 37.04 10.88
CA MET A 1 21.52 36.30 11.63
C MET A 1 20.36 37.24 11.91
N PRO A 2 19.24 37.20 11.17
CA PRO A 2 18.07 37.97 11.54
C PRO A 2 17.37 37.29 12.75
N PRO A 3 16.70 38.05 13.64
CA PRO A 3 16.05 37.51 14.81
C PRO A 3 14.74 36.77 14.45
N ALA A 4 14.47 35.67 15.16
CA ALA A 4 13.24 34.88 15.03
C ALA A 4 12.01 35.69 15.49
N GLY A 5 11.01 35.81 14.62
CA GLY A 5 9.72 36.41 14.95
C GLY A 5 8.88 35.52 15.90
N PRO A 6 7.89 36.10 16.60
CA PRO A 6 7.11 35.40 17.61
C PRO A 6 6.29 34.26 16.98
N GLY A 7 6.27 33.11 17.67
CA GLY A 7 5.65 31.87 17.24
C GLY A 7 4.19 32.04 16.85
N GLY A 8 3.93 32.08 15.54
CA GLY A 8 2.61 31.87 15.00
C GLY A 8 2.22 30.41 15.18
N ALA A 9 1.17 30.15 15.95
CA ALA A 9 0.55 28.83 15.99
C ALA A 9 0.26 28.38 14.55
N LEU A 10 0.64 27.14 14.23
CA LEU A 10 0.27 26.52 12.95
C LEU A 10 -1.25 26.68 12.76
N PRO A 11 -1.73 27.04 11.55
CA PRO A 11 -3.15 27.17 11.30
C PRO A 11 -3.83 25.85 11.71
N GLN A 12 -4.75 25.93 12.67
CA GLN A 12 -5.59 24.80 13.03
C GLN A 12 -6.43 24.47 11.80
N VAL A 13 -6.04 23.41 11.10
CA VAL A 13 -6.88 22.81 10.07
C VAL A 13 -8.02 22.15 10.82
N GLU A 14 -9.18 22.83 10.83
CA GLU A 14 -10.42 22.25 11.31
C GLU A 14 -10.70 20.99 10.48
N ARG A 15 -10.39 19.81 11.04
CA ARG A 15 -10.82 18.54 10.47
C ARG A 15 -12.31 18.45 10.71
N LEU A 16 -13.11 18.90 9.75
CA LEU A 16 -14.52 18.57 9.72
C LEU A 16 -14.62 17.03 9.68
N PRO A 17 -15.25 16.37 10.67
CA PRO A 17 -15.49 14.94 10.63
C PRO A 17 -16.51 14.68 9.52
N GLY A 18 -16.04 14.53 8.28
CA GLY A 18 -16.85 14.06 7.19
C GLY A 18 -17.08 12.57 7.36
N LEU A 19 -18.34 12.15 7.46
CA LEU A 19 -18.70 10.73 7.35
C LEU A 19 -18.13 10.20 6.04
N TRP A 20 -17.26 9.20 6.18
CA TRP A 20 -16.76 8.41 5.09
C TRP A 20 -17.55 7.09 5.03
N PRO A 21 -18.03 6.67 3.85
CA PRO A 21 -18.10 7.44 2.62
C PRO A 21 -19.15 8.57 2.73
N ARG A 22 -19.01 9.60 1.88
CA ARG A 22 -20.11 10.56 1.70
C ARG A 22 -21.37 9.78 1.34
N VAL A 23 -22.48 10.09 2.00
CA VAL A 23 -23.78 9.48 1.69
C VAL A 23 -24.04 9.67 0.19
N PRO A 24 -24.19 8.59 -0.59
CA PRO A 24 -24.39 8.68 -2.03
C PRO A 24 -25.71 9.38 -2.31
N THR A 25 -25.71 10.27 -3.31
CA THR A 25 -26.94 10.87 -3.83
C THR A 25 -27.85 9.79 -4.43
N GLN A 26 -29.16 10.04 -4.48
CA GLN A 26 -30.12 9.13 -5.11
C GLN A 26 -29.72 8.75 -6.55
N ALA A 27 -29.24 9.71 -7.34
CA ALA A 27 -28.76 9.48 -8.70
C ALA A 27 -27.48 8.60 -8.76
N GLN A 28 -26.66 8.58 -7.70
CA GLN A 28 -25.53 7.65 -7.62
C GLN A 28 -25.98 6.24 -7.25
N LEU A 29 -26.98 6.11 -6.37
CA LEU A 29 -27.57 4.82 -6.02
C LEU A 29 -28.24 4.17 -7.23
N GLU A 30 -29.05 4.92 -7.99
CA GLU A 30 -29.70 4.44 -9.21
C GLU A 30 -28.69 3.99 -10.27
N ARG A 31 -27.60 4.75 -10.47
CA ARG A 31 -26.53 4.35 -11.39
C ARG A 31 -25.80 3.08 -10.94
N ARG A 32 -25.57 2.92 -9.63
CA ARG A 32 -24.93 1.71 -9.09
C ARG A 32 -25.83 0.49 -9.23
N ALA A 33 -27.13 0.63 -8.96
CA ALA A 33 -28.11 -0.42 -9.17
C ALA A 33 -28.16 -0.86 -10.63
N LEU A 34 -28.28 0.11 -11.57
CA LEU A 34 -28.26 -0.18 -13.00
C LEU A 34 -26.96 -0.85 -13.44
N ALA A 35 -25.80 -0.40 -12.94
CA ALA A 35 -24.52 -1.03 -13.27
C ALA A 35 -24.43 -2.48 -12.75
N ALA A 36 -24.96 -2.76 -11.56
CA ALA A 36 -25.02 -4.11 -11.02
C ALA A 36 -25.97 -5.00 -11.81
N ASP A 37 -27.09 -4.46 -12.30
CA ASP A 37 -28.04 -5.18 -13.16
C ASP A 37 -27.38 -5.52 -14.49
N VAL A 38 -26.70 -4.56 -15.13
CA VAL A 38 -25.94 -4.78 -16.38
C VAL A 38 -24.87 -5.85 -16.19
N GLU A 39 -24.12 -5.83 -15.09
CA GLU A 39 -23.06 -6.82 -14.85
C GLU A 39 -23.63 -8.23 -14.60
N ARG A 40 -24.77 -8.35 -13.90
CA ARG A 40 -25.46 -9.64 -13.75
C ARG A 40 -25.97 -10.20 -15.07
N GLU A 41 -26.61 -9.37 -15.89
CA GLU A 41 -27.11 -9.77 -17.21
C GLU A 41 -25.94 -10.14 -18.13
N ARG A 42 -24.84 -9.37 -18.11
CA ARG A 42 -23.61 -9.69 -18.85
C ARG A 42 -23.02 -11.03 -18.41
N ALA A 43 -22.95 -11.29 -17.10
CA ALA A 43 -22.46 -12.57 -16.59
C ALA A 43 -23.36 -13.74 -17.00
N ALA A 44 -24.69 -13.52 -17.03
CA ALA A 44 -25.66 -14.52 -17.49
C ALA A 44 -25.55 -14.81 -19.00
N LEU A 45 -25.13 -13.83 -19.81
CA LEU A 45 -24.91 -13.99 -21.25
C LEU A 45 -23.66 -14.84 -21.57
N GLY A 46 -22.63 -14.87 -20.71
CA GLY A 46 -21.42 -15.69 -20.90
C GLY A 46 -20.81 -15.56 -22.31
N ASP A 47 -20.42 -16.69 -22.93
CA ASP A 47 -19.88 -16.75 -24.31
C ASP A 47 -20.92 -16.39 -25.39
N HIS A 48 -22.22 -16.34 -25.07
CA HIS A 48 -23.25 -15.95 -26.04
C HIS A 48 -23.21 -14.45 -26.33
N ALA A 49 -22.48 -13.66 -25.52
CA ALA A 49 -22.17 -12.27 -25.81
C ALA A 49 -21.35 -12.11 -27.11
N ALA A 50 -20.52 -13.10 -27.47
CA ALA A 50 -19.76 -13.08 -28.73
C ALA A 50 -20.63 -13.30 -29.97
N LEU A 51 -21.85 -13.84 -29.80
CA LEU A 51 -22.86 -14.01 -30.86
C LEU A 51 -23.65 -12.72 -31.11
N LEU A 52 -23.56 -11.73 -30.21
CA LEU A 52 -24.09 -10.39 -30.42
C LEU A 52 -23.14 -9.63 -31.34
N THR A 53 -23.28 -9.87 -32.64
CA THR A 53 -22.65 -8.98 -33.62
C THR A 53 -23.30 -7.60 -33.52
N PRO A 54 -22.56 -6.49 -33.67
CA PRO A 54 -23.13 -5.13 -33.63
C PRO A 54 -24.21 -4.85 -34.68
N GLU A 55 -24.49 -5.82 -35.56
CA GLU A 55 -25.42 -5.72 -36.67
C GLU A 55 -26.87 -6.07 -36.30
N SER A 56 -27.21 -6.31 -35.03
CA SER A 56 -28.56 -6.73 -34.63
C SER A 56 -29.35 -5.66 -33.84
N ASP A 57 -30.33 -5.05 -34.50
CA ASP A 57 -31.61 -4.42 -34.04
C ASP A 57 -31.68 -3.54 -32.78
N LEU A 58 -30.57 -3.24 -32.09
CA LEU A 58 -30.56 -2.40 -30.90
C LEU A 58 -30.37 -0.92 -31.28
N PRO A 59 -31.26 0.00 -30.84
CA PRO A 59 -31.26 1.41 -31.26
C PRO A 59 -29.93 2.16 -31.10
N LEU A 60 -29.07 1.73 -30.18
CA LEU A 60 -27.80 2.39 -29.84
C LEU A 60 -26.54 1.54 -30.15
N ALA A 61 -26.67 0.35 -30.75
CA ALA A 61 -25.53 -0.57 -30.94
C ALA A 61 -24.36 0.06 -31.69
N ARG A 62 -24.65 0.81 -32.77
CA ARG A 62 -23.63 1.52 -33.56
C ARG A 62 -22.91 2.61 -32.77
N GLU A 63 -23.64 3.38 -31.97
CA GLU A 63 -23.08 4.47 -31.15
C GLU A 63 -22.25 3.91 -30.00
N ILE A 64 -22.76 2.89 -29.31
CA ILE A 64 -22.02 2.15 -28.28
C ILE A 64 -20.75 1.52 -28.87
N GLY A 65 -20.85 0.89 -30.05
CA GLY A 65 -19.70 0.32 -30.75
C GLY A 65 -18.64 1.37 -31.09
N ALA A 66 -19.05 2.53 -31.60
CA ALA A 66 -18.15 3.65 -31.88
C ALA A 66 -17.50 4.19 -30.59
N MET A 67 -18.26 4.36 -29.50
CA MET A 67 -17.74 4.79 -28.19
C MET A 67 -16.77 3.76 -27.58
N LEU A 68 -17.03 2.47 -27.74
CA LEU A 68 -16.15 1.39 -27.29
C LEU A 68 -14.86 1.34 -28.11
N ALA A 69 -14.96 1.48 -29.44
CA ALA A 69 -13.79 1.55 -30.33
C ALA A 69 -12.94 2.80 -30.03
N GLU A 70 -13.57 3.96 -29.83
CA GLU A 70 -12.89 5.18 -29.42
C GLU A 70 -12.24 5.03 -28.03
N ARG A 71 -12.94 4.40 -27.07
CA ARG A 71 -12.39 4.09 -25.76
C ARG A 71 -11.19 3.16 -25.86
N ALA A 72 -11.25 2.12 -26.68
CA ALA A 72 -10.14 1.19 -26.91
C ALA A 72 -8.92 1.93 -27.49
N ALA A 73 -9.15 2.86 -28.43
CA ALA A 73 -8.08 3.70 -28.99
C ALA A 73 -7.51 4.72 -27.99
N ARG A 74 -8.29 5.19 -27.00
CA ARG A 74 -7.82 6.11 -25.93
C ARG A 74 -7.05 5.39 -24.81
N GLY A 75 -7.18 4.07 -24.66
CA GLY A 75 -6.52 3.28 -23.61
C GLY A 75 -5.01 3.07 -23.81
N THR A 76 -4.47 3.46 -24.96
CA THR A 76 -3.09 3.16 -25.39
C THR A 76 -2.11 4.33 -25.23
N ALA A 77 -2.55 5.50 -24.75
CA ALA A 77 -1.63 6.62 -24.55
C ALA A 77 -0.63 6.31 -23.42
N PRO A 78 0.69 6.45 -23.64
CA PRO A 78 1.70 6.13 -22.64
C PRO A 78 1.50 6.99 -21.38
N VAL A 79 1.43 6.34 -20.21
CA VAL A 79 1.32 7.04 -18.93
C VAL A 79 2.71 7.52 -18.52
N THR A 80 2.86 8.84 -18.38
CA THR A 80 4.09 9.40 -17.81
C THR A 80 4.11 9.13 -16.30
N LEU A 81 5.17 8.47 -15.83
CA LEU A 81 5.36 8.25 -14.40
C LEU A 81 5.54 9.60 -13.68
N PRO A 82 4.92 9.81 -12.51
CA PRO A 82 5.18 10.97 -11.66
C PRO A 82 6.66 11.07 -11.27
N ALA A 83 7.13 12.30 -11.02
CA ALA A 83 8.49 12.55 -10.54
C ALA A 83 8.79 11.90 -9.16
N HIS A 84 7.74 11.66 -8.37
CA HIS A 84 7.82 11.00 -7.07
C HIS A 84 6.91 9.78 -7.03
N LEU A 85 7.44 8.65 -6.57
CA LEU A 85 6.69 7.41 -6.36
C LEU A 85 6.88 6.94 -4.93
N SER A 86 5.85 6.31 -4.35
CA SER A 86 6.04 5.53 -3.12
C SER A 86 6.62 4.15 -3.46
N THR A 87 7.23 3.50 -2.48
CA THR A 87 7.64 2.10 -2.64
C THR A 87 6.45 1.18 -2.92
N SER A 88 5.29 1.43 -2.30
CA SER A 88 4.05 0.69 -2.58
C SER A 88 3.57 0.88 -4.03
N ALA A 89 3.78 2.05 -4.63
CA ALA A 89 3.52 2.29 -6.05
C ALA A 89 4.46 1.47 -6.94
N LEU A 90 5.74 1.33 -6.57
CA LEU A 90 6.69 0.49 -7.30
C LEU A 90 6.35 -1.01 -7.20
N VAL A 91 5.92 -1.47 -6.02
CA VAL A 91 5.38 -2.82 -5.82
C VAL A 91 4.14 -3.06 -6.70
N ALA A 92 3.23 -2.09 -6.75
CA ALA A 92 2.04 -2.16 -7.62
C ALA A 92 2.43 -2.22 -9.10
N LEU A 93 3.39 -1.40 -9.54
CA LEU A 93 3.94 -1.41 -10.89
C LEU A 93 4.54 -2.77 -11.26
N ARG A 94 5.29 -3.40 -10.34
CA ARG A 94 5.86 -4.74 -10.56
C ARG A 94 4.79 -5.83 -10.62
N ARG A 95 3.76 -5.72 -9.79
CA ARG A 95 2.66 -6.69 -9.72
C ARG A 95 1.85 -6.70 -11.02
N ASP A 96 1.44 -5.52 -11.49
CA ASP A 96 0.63 -5.36 -12.69
C ASP A 96 0.80 -3.93 -13.22
N ARG A 97 1.52 -3.82 -14.35
CA ARG A 97 1.83 -2.53 -14.97
C ARG A 97 0.61 -1.90 -15.62
N GLU A 98 -0.28 -2.69 -16.21
CA GLU A 98 -1.49 -2.18 -16.86
C GLU A 98 -2.47 -1.65 -15.83
N ALA A 99 -2.72 -2.42 -14.77
CA ALA A 99 -3.57 -1.97 -13.65
C ALA A 99 -2.99 -0.73 -12.95
N PHE A 100 -1.67 -0.65 -12.81
CA PHE A 100 -1.00 0.53 -12.26
C PHE A 100 -1.16 1.77 -13.17
N ALA A 101 -0.99 1.61 -14.49
CA ALA A 101 -1.19 2.69 -15.45
C ALA A 101 -2.63 3.22 -15.42
N ASP A 102 -3.61 2.31 -15.33
CA ASP A 102 -5.02 2.68 -15.19
C ASP A 102 -5.31 3.38 -13.87
N HIS A 103 -4.69 2.95 -12.77
CA HIS A 103 -4.79 3.61 -11.47
C HIS A 103 -4.24 5.05 -11.52
N ILE A 104 -3.09 5.27 -12.17
CA ILE A 104 -2.55 6.63 -12.36
C ILE A 104 -3.50 7.49 -13.21
N ARG A 105 -4.07 6.94 -14.28
CA ARG A 105 -5.01 7.68 -15.15
C ARG A 105 -6.30 8.05 -14.42
N ARG A 106 -6.76 7.20 -13.50
CA ARG A 106 -8.08 7.32 -12.84
C ARG A 106 -7.98 6.90 -11.37
N PRO A 107 -7.36 7.73 -10.51
CA PRO A 107 -7.23 7.43 -9.10
C PRO A 107 -8.62 7.43 -8.46
N MET A 108 -9.09 6.23 -8.10
CA MET A 108 -10.33 6.05 -7.35
C MET A 108 -10.00 5.88 -5.87
N PRO A 109 -10.65 6.64 -4.97
CA PRO A 109 -10.54 6.38 -3.54
C PRO A 109 -10.98 4.95 -3.21
N VAL A 110 -10.15 4.20 -2.48
CA VAL A 110 -10.44 2.84 -2.03
C VAL A 110 -10.67 2.87 -0.53
N GLU A 111 -11.75 2.23 -0.07
CA GLU A 111 -12.00 2.08 1.37
C GLU A 111 -10.89 1.22 2.00
N PRO A 112 -10.24 1.70 3.08
CA PRO A 112 -9.25 0.88 3.78
C PRO A 112 -9.89 -0.39 4.33
N THR A 113 -9.37 -1.55 3.94
CA THR A 113 -9.87 -2.83 4.44
C THR A 113 -9.58 -2.98 5.93
N VAL A 114 -10.37 -3.79 6.64
CA VAL A 114 -10.11 -4.13 8.06
C VAL A 114 -8.69 -4.64 8.28
N ALA A 115 -8.17 -5.45 7.34
CA ALA A 115 -6.79 -5.94 7.39
C ALA A 115 -5.74 -4.82 7.25
N ALA A 116 -5.99 -3.83 6.40
CA ALA A 116 -5.12 -2.66 6.25
C ALA A 116 -5.14 -1.79 7.52
N GLN A 117 -6.33 -1.53 8.09
CA GLN A 117 -6.47 -0.79 9.34
C GLN A 117 -5.73 -1.49 10.49
N ARG A 118 -5.90 -2.81 10.63
CA ARG A 118 -5.18 -3.63 11.62
C ARG A 118 -3.67 -3.57 11.42
N GLY A 119 -3.20 -3.58 10.17
CA GLY A 119 -1.79 -3.40 9.83
C GLY A 119 -1.24 -2.06 10.33
N SER A 120 -1.96 -0.97 10.04
CA SER A 120 -1.56 0.37 10.51
C SER A 120 -1.56 0.49 12.03
N SER A 121 -2.57 -0.04 12.72
CA SER A 121 -2.63 -0.04 14.19
C SER A 121 -1.50 -0.86 14.82
N LEU A 122 -1.10 -1.97 14.18
CA LEU A 122 0.05 -2.76 14.63
C LEU A 122 1.36 -1.96 14.50
N HIS A 123 1.57 -1.28 13.37
CA HIS A 123 2.76 -0.45 13.13
C HIS A 123 2.89 0.66 14.17
N VAL A 124 1.81 1.43 14.39
CA VAL A 124 1.77 2.50 15.42
C VAL A 124 2.12 1.94 16.80
N TRP A 125 1.58 0.78 17.16
CA TRP A 125 1.89 0.17 18.45
C TRP A 125 3.36 -0.29 18.54
N ILE A 126 3.93 -0.89 17.48
CA ILE A 126 5.35 -1.30 17.45
C ILE A 126 6.26 -0.07 17.58
N GLU A 127 5.94 1.02 16.89
CA GLU A 127 6.66 2.30 17.00
C GLU A 127 6.69 2.79 18.47
N GLN A 128 5.53 2.76 19.13
CA GLN A 128 5.42 3.12 20.56
C GLN A 128 6.24 2.19 21.47
N GLN A 129 6.30 0.88 21.18
CA GLN A 129 7.10 -0.07 21.96
C GLN A 129 8.60 0.26 21.92
N TYR A 130 9.12 0.75 20.78
CA TYR A 130 10.54 1.12 20.65
C TYR A 130 10.85 2.55 21.09
N GLY A 131 9.89 3.29 21.63
CA GLY A 131 10.13 4.52 22.40
C GLY A 131 10.08 5.83 21.61
N HIS A 132 9.48 5.84 20.41
CA HIS A 132 9.07 7.10 19.78
C HIS A 132 7.65 7.45 20.22
N THR A 133 7.56 8.31 21.23
CA THR A 133 6.29 8.79 21.76
C THR A 133 5.57 9.67 20.74
N MET A 134 4.74 9.09 19.88
CA MET A 134 3.55 9.77 19.38
C MET A 134 2.42 9.46 20.36
N LEU A 135 2.10 10.44 21.21
CA LEU A 135 0.89 10.44 22.04
C LEU A 135 -0.33 10.44 21.12
N ILE A 136 -0.78 9.25 20.73
CA ILE A 136 -2.15 9.05 20.27
C ILE A 136 -2.77 8.15 21.33
N ASP A 137 -3.67 8.73 22.13
CA ASP A 137 -4.50 7.99 23.07
C ASP A 137 -5.35 6.99 22.27
N ASP A 138 -5.25 5.71 22.64
CA ASP A 138 -6.03 4.61 22.07
C ASP A 138 -7.57 4.83 22.25
N ASP A 139 -7.98 5.81 23.07
CA ASP A 139 -9.38 6.15 23.39
C ASP A 139 -10.11 7.00 22.32
N GLU A 140 -9.42 7.57 21.32
CA GLU A 140 -10.06 8.39 20.28
C GLU A 140 -10.56 7.59 19.06
N LEU A 141 -10.13 6.33 18.91
CA LEU A 141 -10.52 5.47 17.77
C LEU A 141 -11.88 4.77 17.95
N ALA A 142 -12.49 4.83 19.14
CA ALA A 142 -13.67 4.03 19.49
C ALA A 142 -14.99 4.82 19.59
N GLN A 143 -15.03 6.14 19.37
CA GLN A 143 -16.22 6.96 19.65
C GLN A 143 -17.09 7.29 18.42
N GLY A 144 -17.30 6.31 17.54
CA GLY A 144 -18.45 6.32 16.63
C GLY A 144 -19.63 5.60 17.28
N ILE A 145 -20.84 6.13 17.21
CA ILE A 145 -22.05 5.38 17.59
C ILE A 145 -22.20 4.24 16.57
N LEU A 146 -21.69 3.06 16.91
CA LEU A 146 -21.72 1.87 16.09
C LEU A 146 -22.99 1.06 16.40
N GLY A 147 -23.61 0.46 15.39
CA GLY A 147 -24.72 -0.48 15.59
C GLY A 147 -24.25 -1.81 16.22
N PRO A 148 -25.16 -2.67 16.72
CA PRO A 148 -24.79 -3.93 17.39
C PRO A 148 -23.93 -4.90 16.54
N GLU A 149 -24.13 -4.90 15.22
CA GLU A 149 -23.31 -5.68 14.27
C GLU A 149 -21.92 -5.05 14.02
N GLU A 150 -21.81 -3.74 14.18
CA GLU A 150 -20.55 -3.00 14.09
C GLU A 150 -19.75 -3.14 15.39
N GLU A 151 -20.41 -3.18 16.55
CA GLU A 151 -19.80 -3.49 17.85
C GLU A 151 -19.17 -4.90 17.86
N GLY A 152 -19.87 -5.91 17.36
CA GLY A 152 -19.34 -7.28 17.26
C GLY A 152 -18.11 -7.38 16.35
N ARG A 153 -18.11 -6.66 15.22
CA ARG A 153 -16.95 -6.58 14.31
C ARG A 153 -15.79 -5.82 14.93
N ALA A 154 -16.06 -4.73 15.64
CA ALA A 154 -15.05 -3.96 16.36
C ALA A 154 -14.38 -4.80 17.46
N ALA A 155 -15.16 -5.56 18.23
CA ALA A 155 -14.64 -6.46 19.27
C ALA A 155 -13.76 -7.58 18.68
N ALA A 156 -14.16 -8.18 17.56
CA ALA A 156 -13.34 -9.19 16.87
C ALA A 156 -12.02 -8.60 16.36
N ALA A 157 -12.06 -7.42 15.73
CA ALA A 157 -10.86 -6.72 15.25
C ALA A 157 -9.91 -6.35 16.39
N ALA A 158 -10.44 -5.93 17.55
CA ALA A 158 -9.65 -5.64 18.73
C ALA A 158 -8.93 -6.88 19.28
N ASN A 159 -9.61 -8.03 19.32
CA ASN A 159 -9.01 -9.30 19.75
C ASN A 159 -7.88 -9.75 18.82
N GLU A 160 -8.08 -9.66 17.51
CA GLU A 160 -7.04 -9.98 16.52
C GLU A 160 -5.81 -9.07 16.66
N LEU A 161 -6.03 -7.77 16.89
CA LEU A 161 -4.92 -6.83 17.12
C LEU A 161 -4.17 -7.17 18.41
N ALA A 162 -4.88 -7.50 19.50
CA ALA A 162 -4.25 -7.91 20.76
C ALA A 162 -3.38 -9.17 20.59
N GLU A 163 -3.84 -10.13 19.78
CA GLU A 163 -3.06 -11.33 19.46
C GLU A 163 -1.79 -10.98 18.66
N LEU A 164 -1.88 -10.08 17.68
CA LEU A 164 -0.70 -9.62 16.93
C LEU A 164 0.31 -8.89 17.83
N LYS A 165 -0.17 -8.03 18.75
CA LYS A 165 0.68 -7.34 19.74
C LYS A 165 1.43 -8.37 20.61
N ALA A 166 0.72 -9.39 21.11
CA ALA A 166 1.33 -10.45 21.92
C ALA A 166 2.35 -11.30 21.14
N ARG A 167 2.06 -11.64 19.87
CA ARG A 167 3.00 -12.38 19.01
C ARG A 167 4.25 -11.56 18.74
N PHE A 168 4.11 -10.28 18.40
CA PHE A 168 5.26 -9.41 18.20
C PHE A 168 6.11 -9.32 19.47
N ALA A 169 5.51 -9.09 20.65
CA ALA A 169 6.22 -9.00 21.92
C ALA A 169 7.01 -10.29 22.27
N ALA A 170 6.55 -11.45 21.80
CA ALA A 170 7.23 -12.73 21.95
C ALA A 170 8.31 -13.01 20.88
N SER A 171 8.32 -12.26 19.77
CA SER A 171 9.21 -12.47 18.63
C SER A 171 10.69 -12.18 18.96
N GLU A 172 11.59 -12.64 18.09
CA GLU A 172 13.01 -12.29 18.20
C GLU A 172 13.27 -10.78 18.06
N TRP A 173 12.46 -10.08 17.27
CA TRP A 173 12.65 -8.67 16.95
C TRP A 173 12.34 -7.78 18.15
N ALA A 174 11.30 -8.09 18.94
CA ALA A 174 10.99 -7.36 20.17
C ALA A 174 12.12 -7.41 21.21
N ARG A 175 13.01 -8.41 21.14
CA ARG A 175 14.18 -8.54 22.03
C ARG A 175 15.43 -7.81 21.51
N ARG A 176 15.41 -7.35 20.25
CA ARG A 176 16.53 -6.63 19.62
C ARG A 176 16.37 -5.13 19.80
N THR A 177 17.49 -4.41 19.82
CA THR A 177 17.48 -2.94 19.88
C THR A 177 17.73 -2.38 18.47
N PRO A 178 16.74 -1.69 17.86
CA PRO A 178 16.93 -1.04 16.58
C PRO A 178 17.87 0.17 16.73
N ILE A 179 18.64 0.47 15.68
CA ILE A 179 19.38 1.74 15.56
C ILE A 179 18.49 2.85 15.00
N ALA A 180 17.41 2.50 14.31
CA ALA A 180 16.43 3.44 13.80
C ALA A 180 15.06 2.78 13.60
N ILE A 181 13.98 3.54 13.78
CA ILE A 181 12.58 3.12 13.63
C ILE A 181 11.83 4.19 12.83
N GLU A 182 10.89 3.77 11.99
CA GLU A 182 10.02 4.65 11.17
C GLU A 182 10.82 5.72 10.39
N VAL A 183 11.90 5.30 9.72
CA VAL A 183 12.82 6.22 9.03
C VAL A 183 12.32 6.56 7.64
N ASP A 184 12.01 7.84 7.41
CA ASP A 184 11.74 8.34 6.06
C ASP A 184 13.04 8.39 5.23
N VAL A 185 13.01 7.76 4.06
CA VAL A 185 14.14 7.69 3.12
C VAL A 185 13.72 8.07 1.71
N GLU A 186 14.66 8.64 0.96
CA GLU A 186 14.49 8.94 -0.46
C GLU A 186 15.55 8.23 -1.30
N LEU A 187 15.12 7.63 -2.41
CA LEU A 187 15.99 6.94 -3.36
C LEU A 187 15.78 7.54 -4.76
N PRO A 188 16.65 8.46 -5.20
CA PRO A 188 16.69 8.89 -6.60
C PRO A 188 17.17 7.73 -7.49
N VAL A 189 16.33 7.32 -8.44
CA VAL A 189 16.62 6.20 -9.35
C VAL A 189 15.83 6.33 -10.66
N GLY A 190 16.48 6.11 -11.81
CA GLY A 190 15.78 6.04 -13.09
C GLY A 190 15.06 7.33 -13.53
N GLY A 191 15.44 8.49 -12.99
CA GLY A 191 14.78 9.78 -13.27
C GLY A 191 13.56 10.09 -12.40
N VAL A 192 13.24 9.22 -11.44
CA VAL A 192 12.21 9.44 -10.40
C VAL A 192 12.84 9.38 -9.01
N THR A 193 12.19 9.98 -8.02
CA THR A 193 12.55 9.81 -6.61
C THR A 193 11.54 8.91 -5.94
N ILE A 194 12.01 7.77 -5.43
CA ILE A 194 11.17 6.88 -4.61
C ILE A 194 11.22 7.38 -3.17
N ARG A 195 10.06 7.67 -2.60
CA ARG A 195 9.89 8.01 -1.18
C ARG A 195 9.38 6.80 -0.42
N SER A 196 9.98 6.54 0.73
CA SER A 196 9.61 5.41 1.55
C SER A 196 9.79 5.68 3.02
N ARG A 197 9.20 4.81 3.83
CA ARG A 197 9.49 4.71 5.25
C ARG A 197 9.94 3.30 5.58
N ILE A 198 11.06 3.16 6.26
CA ILE A 198 11.57 1.88 6.74
C ILE A 198 11.08 1.69 8.18
N ASP A 199 10.36 0.60 8.44
CA ASP A 199 9.76 0.37 9.75
C ASP A 199 10.82 0.24 10.85
N ALA A 200 11.89 -0.53 10.59
CA ALA A 200 12.99 -0.69 11.53
C ALA A 200 14.33 -1.00 10.87
N VAL A 201 15.41 -0.57 11.52
CA VAL A 201 16.77 -0.95 11.16
C VAL A 201 17.52 -1.42 12.39
N PHE A 202 18.15 -2.59 12.28
CA PHE A 202 18.94 -3.20 13.34
C PHE A 202 20.43 -3.21 12.97
N PRO A 203 21.33 -2.96 13.92
CA PRO A 203 22.77 -3.05 13.68
C PRO A 203 23.19 -4.50 13.48
N ALA A 204 24.36 -4.69 12.86
CA ALA A 204 25.06 -5.97 12.95
C ALA A 204 25.32 -6.33 14.43
N GLY A 205 25.26 -7.61 14.75
CA GLY A 205 25.30 -8.14 16.11
C GLY A 205 23.96 -8.73 16.58
N GLN A 206 23.93 -9.23 17.81
CA GLN A 206 22.76 -9.94 18.38
C GLN A 206 22.29 -11.11 17.48
N GLY A 207 23.18 -11.74 16.71
CA GLY A 207 22.84 -12.80 15.76
C GLY A 207 22.46 -12.32 14.35
N LEU A 208 22.74 -11.05 14.00
CA LEU A 208 22.75 -10.55 12.62
C LEU A 208 24.18 -10.31 12.19
N ASP A 209 24.55 -10.74 10.98
CA ASP A 209 25.91 -10.55 10.46
C ASP A 209 26.12 -9.12 9.93
N ARG A 210 25.03 -8.46 9.53
CA ARG A 210 25.00 -7.17 8.84
C ARG A 210 23.94 -6.25 9.43
N VAL A 211 23.96 -4.98 9.02
CA VAL A 211 22.83 -4.09 9.29
C VAL A 211 21.60 -4.66 8.60
N THR A 212 20.49 -4.82 9.30
CA THR A 212 19.27 -5.39 8.69
C THR A 212 18.13 -4.39 8.73
N VAL A 213 17.60 -4.04 7.56
CA VAL A 213 16.33 -3.33 7.44
C VAL A 213 15.18 -4.33 7.52
N VAL A 214 14.16 -4.03 8.32
CA VAL A 214 13.04 -4.95 8.53
C VAL A 214 11.73 -4.23 8.29
N ASP A 215 10.81 -4.92 7.61
CA ASP A 215 9.44 -4.48 7.40
C ASP A 215 8.47 -5.46 8.07
N TRP A 216 7.55 -4.92 8.87
CA TRP A 216 6.59 -5.65 9.67
C TRP A 216 5.32 -5.92 8.87
N LYS A 217 4.96 -7.20 8.70
CA LYS A 217 3.71 -7.61 8.05
C LYS A 217 2.73 -8.18 9.07
N SER A 218 1.52 -7.63 9.12
CA SER A 218 0.43 -8.14 9.95
C SER A 218 -0.27 -9.39 9.39
N GLY A 219 0.03 -9.77 8.15
CA GLY A 219 -0.56 -10.93 7.46
C GLY A 219 0.39 -12.14 7.40
N SER A 220 0.11 -13.05 6.46
CA SER A 220 0.97 -14.20 6.17
C SER A 220 1.84 -13.97 4.94
N PRO A 221 2.98 -14.70 4.80
CA PRO A 221 3.78 -14.70 3.60
C PRO A 221 2.96 -15.05 2.35
N PRO A 222 3.23 -14.41 1.21
CA PRO A 222 2.62 -14.82 -0.05
C PRO A 222 3.08 -16.23 -0.40
N ARG A 223 2.14 -17.02 -0.94
CA ARG A 223 2.42 -18.39 -1.43
C ARG A 223 2.83 -18.39 -2.89
N ASP A 224 2.34 -17.41 -3.64
CA ASP A 224 2.62 -17.23 -5.05
C ASP A 224 3.95 -16.49 -5.26
N GLU A 225 4.75 -16.98 -6.20
CA GLU A 225 6.09 -16.46 -6.47
C GLU A 225 6.07 -15.08 -7.13
N HIS A 226 5.07 -14.81 -7.98
CA HIS A 226 4.91 -13.49 -8.59
C HIS A 226 4.57 -12.43 -7.54
N GLU A 227 3.65 -12.74 -6.63
CA GLU A 227 3.32 -11.84 -5.50
C GLU A 227 4.51 -11.67 -4.53
N ARG A 228 5.29 -12.73 -4.29
CA ARG A 228 6.54 -12.64 -3.51
C ARG A 228 7.52 -11.68 -4.18
N ALA A 229 7.86 -11.91 -5.44
CA ALA A 229 8.79 -11.09 -6.20
C ALA A 229 8.34 -9.62 -6.30
N ALA A 230 7.03 -9.38 -6.39
CA ALA A 230 6.48 -8.02 -6.37
C ALA A 230 6.70 -7.34 -5.03
N ARG A 231 6.46 -8.02 -3.91
CA ARG A 231 6.68 -7.45 -2.56
C ARG A 231 8.15 -7.23 -2.26
N GLU A 232 9.05 -8.12 -2.68
CA GLU A 232 10.49 -8.01 -2.44
C GLU A 232 11.13 -6.75 -3.04
N VAL A 233 10.49 -6.14 -4.04
CA VAL A 233 10.86 -4.80 -4.53
C VAL A 233 10.90 -3.78 -3.39
N GLN A 234 10.01 -3.91 -2.40
CA GLN A 234 10.00 -3.04 -1.23
C GLN A 234 11.31 -3.12 -0.45
N LEU A 235 11.76 -4.33 -0.12
CA LEU A 235 13.02 -4.54 0.60
C LEU A 235 14.23 -4.12 -0.22
N ALA A 236 14.20 -4.34 -1.55
CA ALA A 236 15.25 -3.86 -2.44
C ALA A 236 15.41 -2.33 -2.36
N VAL A 237 14.30 -1.59 -2.39
CA VAL A 237 14.30 -0.12 -2.22
C VAL A 237 14.83 0.26 -0.85
N TYR A 238 14.39 -0.41 0.22
CA TYR A 238 14.77 -0.06 1.59
C TYR A 238 16.28 -0.24 1.79
N ARG A 239 16.80 -1.38 1.34
CA ARG A 239 18.21 -1.73 1.38
C ARG A 239 19.07 -0.72 0.61
N LEU A 240 18.68 -0.38 -0.62
CA LEU A 240 19.39 0.60 -1.46
C LEU A 240 19.35 2.01 -0.87
N ALA A 241 18.18 2.43 -0.38
CA ALA A 241 18.00 3.75 0.21
C ALA A 241 18.82 3.90 1.50
N TRP A 242 18.80 2.88 2.36
CA TRP A 242 19.57 2.87 3.59
C TRP A 242 21.08 2.88 3.34
N ALA A 243 21.57 2.00 2.45
CA ALA A 243 23.00 1.95 2.10
C ALA A 243 23.49 3.29 1.55
N GLN A 244 22.72 3.91 0.64
CA GLN A 244 23.04 5.22 0.09
C GLN A 244 23.02 6.33 1.16
N TRP A 245 22.02 6.32 2.05
CA TRP A 245 21.89 7.33 3.10
C TRP A 245 23.04 7.28 4.11
N GLN A 246 23.45 6.07 4.51
CA GLN A 246 24.55 5.86 5.45
C GLN A 246 25.94 5.92 4.79
N GLY A 247 26.02 5.88 3.46
CA GLY A 247 27.29 5.85 2.73
C GLY A 247 28.08 4.55 2.95
N ILE A 248 27.37 3.41 3.04
CA ILE A 248 27.95 2.07 3.22
C ILE A 248 27.71 1.21 1.97
N GLU A 249 28.53 0.17 1.80
CA GLU A 249 28.38 -0.78 0.71
C GLU A 249 27.06 -1.56 0.85
N LEU A 250 26.46 -1.90 -0.29
CA LEU A 250 25.15 -2.56 -0.31
C LEU A 250 25.21 -3.95 0.33
N GLU A 251 26.36 -4.62 0.25
CA GLU A 251 26.66 -5.91 0.85
C GLU A 251 26.69 -5.85 2.39
N GLU A 252 26.81 -4.67 3.00
CA GLU A 252 26.77 -4.50 4.46
C GLU A 252 25.34 -4.36 5.01
N VAL A 253 24.33 -4.39 4.12
CA VAL A 253 22.92 -4.23 4.47
C VAL A 253 22.12 -5.44 3.99
N ASP A 254 21.48 -6.15 4.91
CA ASP A 254 20.47 -7.18 4.62
C ASP A 254 19.06 -6.59 4.78
N ALA A 255 18.06 -7.30 4.26
CA ALA A 255 16.67 -6.90 4.40
C ALA A 255 15.75 -8.10 4.60
N ALA A 256 14.74 -7.95 5.47
CA ALA A 256 13.80 -9.03 5.77
C ALA A 256 12.37 -8.53 5.94
N PHE A 257 11.41 -9.41 5.65
CA PHE A 257 10.04 -9.24 6.10
C PHE A 257 9.84 -10.05 7.36
N HIS A 258 9.20 -9.50 8.38
CA HIS A 258 8.74 -10.29 9.52
C HIS A 258 7.22 -10.29 9.59
N TYR A 259 6.64 -11.48 9.41
CA TYR A 259 5.20 -11.73 9.40
C TYR A 259 4.74 -12.06 10.82
N VAL A 260 4.23 -11.05 11.53
CA VAL A 260 3.84 -11.11 12.95
C VAL A 260 2.75 -12.16 13.20
N ALA A 261 1.80 -12.30 12.26
CA ALA A 261 0.75 -13.29 12.36
C ALA A 261 1.29 -14.73 12.28
N THR A 262 2.48 -14.99 11.76
CA THR A 262 3.02 -16.36 11.70
C THR A 262 4.33 -16.49 12.47
N ASP A 263 4.76 -15.44 13.18
CA ASP A 263 6.08 -15.33 13.80
C ASP A 263 7.19 -15.84 12.86
N THR A 264 7.14 -15.40 11.60
CA THR A 264 8.02 -15.90 10.53
C THR A 264 8.79 -14.75 9.92
N THR A 265 10.11 -14.80 10.01
CA THR A 265 11.00 -13.91 9.27
C THR A 265 11.34 -14.53 7.91
N VAL A 266 11.04 -13.81 6.83
CA VAL A 266 11.39 -14.19 5.46
C VAL A 266 12.57 -13.35 5.01
N TRP A 267 13.65 -14.05 4.65
CA TRP A 267 14.88 -13.51 4.13
C TRP A 267 14.93 -13.77 2.61
N PRO A 268 14.74 -12.76 1.76
CA PRO A 268 14.83 -12.95 0.32
C PRO A 268 16.24 -13.38 -0.09
N GLU A 269 16.33 -14.42 -0.92
CA GLU A 269 17.62 -14.93 -1.42
C GLU A 269 18.32 -13.93 -2.34
N ARG A 270 17.53 -13.15 -3.10
CA ARG A 270 18.03 -12.14 -4.03
C ARG A 270 17.07 -10.96 -4.10
N LEU A 271 17.59 -9.77 -3.83
CA LEU A 271 16.87 -8.52 -4.01
C LEU A 271 17.29 -7.84 -5.32
N LEU A 272 16.38 -7.07 -5.91
CA LEU A 272 16.68 -6.32 -7.13
C LEU A 272 17.82 -5.34 -6.91
N SER A 273 18.74 -5.30 -7.88
CA SER A 273 19.76 -4.26 -8.00
C SER A 273 19.14 -2.91 -8.38
N ARG A 274 19.93 -1.85 -8.25
CA ARG A 274 19.55 -0.51 -8.73
C ARG A 274 19.22 -0.54 -10.22
N GLU A 275 20.03 -1.24 -11.01
CA GLU A 275 19.87 -1.36 -12.46
C GLU A 275 18.56 -2.07 -12.82
N GLU A 276 18.19 -3.11 -12.07
CA GLU A 276 16.92 -3.81 -12.27
C GLU A 276 15.71 -2.95 -11.85
N ILE A 277 15.84 -2.12 -10.82
CA ILE A 277 14.79 -1.12 -10.47
C ILE A 277 14.66 -0.08 -11.60
N VAL A 278 15.79 0.38 -12.17
CA VAL A 278 15.76 1.28 -13.34
C VAL A 278 15.08 0.60 -14.53
N ALA A 279 15.38 -0.67 -14.78
CA ALA A 279 14.74 -1.44 -15.85
C ALA A 279 13.23 -1.59 -15.61
N LEU A 280 12.81 -1.85 -14.37
CA LEU A 280 11.39 -1.92 -13.99
C LEU A 280 10.66 -0.59 -14.27
N LEU A 281 11.28 0.54 -13.98
CA LEU A 281 10.71 1.86 -14.23
C LEU A 281 10.59 2.15 -15.74
N ARG A 282 11.62 1.79 -16.50
CA ARG A 282 11.75 2.08 -17.94
C ARG A 282 11.08 1.09 -18.88
N ALA A 283 10.62 -0.07 -18.39
CA ALA A 283 9.96 -1.04 -19.25
C ALA A 283 8.72 -0.40 -19.90
N ASP A 284 8.80 0.05 -21.15
CA ASP A 284 7.65 0.64 -21.84
C ASP A 284 6.53 -0.41 -22.03
N SER A 285 5.28 0.05 -21.99
CA SER A 285 4.09 -0.71 -22.41
C SER A 285 3.84 -0.51 -23.89
#